data_AF-A0A8J7X8X6-F1
#
_entry.id   AF-A0A8J7X8X6-F1
#
_cell.length_a   1.000
_cell.length_b   1.000
_cell.length_c   1.000
_cell.angle_alpha   90.00
_cell.angle_beta   90.00
_cell.angle_gamma   90.00
#
_symmetry.space_group_name_H-M   'P 1'
#
loop_
_entity.id
_entity.type
_entity.pdbx_description
1 polymer ?
#
loop_
_entity_poly.entity_id
_entity_poly.type
_entity_poly.pdbx_seq_one_letter_code
_entity_poly.pdbx_strand_id
1 'polypeptide(L)'
;MSDTELSEVLEDISLFVGVASLSEYEEFISRAKSISPDRDDIDIFALALSLNCAIWSNDKALKKQDVVKVYSTEEILGFLGLR
;
A
#
# COMPACT_ATOMS: atom_id res chain seq x y z
N MET A 1 -6.28 2.58 24.81
CA MET A 1 -5.84 1.27 24.33
C MET A 1 -4.65 0.87 25.18
N SER A 2 -4.70 -0.32 25.78
CA SER A 2 -3.53 -0.95 26.39
C SER A 2 -2.66 -1.61 25.32
N ASP A 3 -1.40 -1.89 25.66
CA ASP A 3 -0.48 -2.60 24.76
C ASP A 3 -1.01 -3.99 24.38
N THR A 4 -1.74 -4.65 25.30
CA THR A 4 -2.40 -5.94 25.08
C THR A 4 -3.52 -5.84 24.05
N GLU A 5 -4.41 -4.86 24.19
CA GLU A 5 -5.49 -4.64 23.22
C GLU A 5 -4.94 -4.34 21.81
N LEU A 6 -3.80 -3.65 21.71
CA LEU A 6 -3.16 -3.38 20.43
C LEU A 6 -2.58 -4.67 19.81
N SER A 7 -1.92 -5.51 20.60
CA SER A 7 -1.36 -6.77 20.09
C SER A 7 -2.43 -7.74 19.57
N GLU A 8 -3.57 -7.83 20.26
CA GLU A 8 -4.69 -8.70 19.85
C GLU A 8 -5.26 -8.27 18.50
N VAL A 9 -5.48 -6.96 18.31
CA VAL A 9 -5.99 -6.42 17.04
C VAL A 9 -4.99 -6.63 15.89
N LEU A 10 -3.69 -6.52 16.16
CA LEU A 10 -2.67 -6.76 15.14
C LEU A 10 -2.58 -8.23 14.73
N GLU A 11 -2.74 -9.15 15.67
CA GLU A 11 -2.84 -10.59 15.37
C GLU A 11 -4.03 -10.87 14.46
N ASP A 12 -5.21 -10.31 14.75
CA ASP A 12 -6.40 -10.49 13.92
C ASP A 12 -6.21 -9.95 12.50
N ILE A 13 -5.58 -8.79 12.35
CA ILE A 13 -5.28 -8.20 11.02
C ILE A 13 -4.29 -9.06 10.24
N SER A 14 -3.29 -9.64 10.92
CA SER A 14 -2.27 -10.47 10.29
C SER A 14 -2.83 -11.76 9.66
N LEU A 15 -4.02 -12.20 10.07
CA LEU A 15 -4.72 -13.33 9.46
C LEU A 15 -5.19 -13.04 8.02
N PHE A 16 -5.39 -11.77 7.68
CA PHE A 16 -5.94 -11.35 6.38
C PHE A 16 -4.94 -10.53 5.55
N VAL A 17 -3.87 -10.02 6.16
CA VAL A 17 -2.88 -9.16 5.52
C VAL A 17 -1.55 -9.89 5.39
N GLY A 18 -1.11 -10.08 4.14
CA GLY A 18 0.25 -10.54 3.85
C GLY A 18 1.26 -9.42 4.13
N VAL A 19 2.33 -9.75 4.86
CA VAL A 19 3.45 -8.83 5.11
C VAL A 19 4.61 -9.21 4.20
N ALA A 20 5.03 -8.27 3.36
CA ALA A 20 6.15 -8.47 2.46
C ALA A 20 7.49 -8.08 3.14
N SER A 21 8.50 -8.89 2.88
CA SER A 21 9.90 -8.66 3.22
C SER A 21 10.62 -7.85 2.14
N LEU A 22 11.72 -7.20 2.51
CA LEU A 22 12.52 -6.37 1.59
C LEU A 22 12.95 -7.12 0.32
N SER A 23 13.35 -8.40 0.45
CA SER A 23 13.78 -9.23 -0.68
C SER A 23 12.71 -9.45 -1.75
N GLU A 24 11.42 -9.26 -1.42
CA GLU A 24 10.32 -9.43 -2.38
C GLU A 24 10.15 -8.24 -3.32
N TYR A 25 10.72 -7.07 -2.99
CA TYR A 25 10.53 -5.85 -3.78
C TYR A 25 11.79 -5.00 -3.96
N GLU A 26 12.94 -5.42 -3.41
CA GLU A 26 14.18 -4.63 -3.43
C GLU A 26 14.63 -4.25 -4.85
N GLU A 27 14.37 -5.10 -5.85
CA GLU A 27 14.71 -4.84 -7.25
C GLU A 27 13.96 -3.62 -7.82
N PHE A 28 12.80 -3.28 -7.26
CA PHE A 28 11.97 -2.16 -7.70
C PHE A 28 12.23 -0.85 -6.94
N ILE A 29 13.03 -0.86 -5.86
CA ILE A 29 13.29 0.35 -5.03
C ILE A 29 13.83 1.50 -5.87
N SER A 30 14.75 1.23 -6.79
CA SER A 30 15.33 2.26 -7.65
C SER A 30 14.28 2.92 -8.56
N ARG A 31 13.32 2.13 -9.07
CA ARG A 31 12.22 2.66 -9.87
C ARG A 31 11.22 3.42 -9.00
N ALA A 32 10.88 2.88 -7.83
CA ALA A 32 9.99 3.50 -6.87
C ALA A 32 10.48 4.89 -6.44
N LYS A 33 11.78 5.06 -6.17
CA LYS A 33 12.41 6.36 -5.90
C LYS A 33 12.16 7.42 -6.95
N SER A 34 11.99 7.03 -8.22
CA SER A 34 11.77 7.97 -9.33
C SER A 34 10.31 8.37 -9.52
N ILE A 35 9.36 7.64 -8.92
CA ILE A 35 7.92 7.85 -9.12
C ILE A 35 7.19 8.22 -7.83
N SER A 36 7.70 7.82 -6.67
CA SER A 36 7.08 8.09 -5.38
C SER A 36 7.10 9.59 -5.09
N PRO A 37 5.94 10.22 -4.85
CA PRO A 37 5.87 11.65 -4.51
C PRO A 37 6.51 11.98 -3.15
N ASP A 38 6.53 11.00 -2.24
CA ASP A 38 7.18 11.06 -0.93
C ASP A 38 8.26 9.97 -0.81
N ARG A 39 9.33 10.26 -0.06
CA ARG A 39 10.40 9.28 0.19
C ARG A 39 9.95 8.18 1.15
N ASP A 40 9.04 8.48 2.06
CA ASP A 40 8.59 7.51 3.06
C ASP A 40 7.65 6.45 2.46
N ASP A 41 7.11 6.70 1.26
CA ASP A 41 6.23 5.78 0.53
C ASP A 41 6.96 4.90 -0.50
N ILE A 42 8.29 5.01 -0.61
CA ILE A 42 9.09 4.28 -1.62
C ILE A 42 8.82 2.77 -1.57
N ASP A 43 8.75 2.18 -0.37
CA ASP A 43 8.56 0.74 -0.23
C ASP A 43 7.15 0.31 -0.67
N ILE A 44 6.13 1.15 -0.48
CA ILE A 44 4.77 0.90 -0.96
C ILE A 44 4.75 0.88 -2.49
N PHE A 45 5.42 1.83 -3.14
CA PHE A 45 5.55 1.84 -4.60
C PHE A 45 6.37 0.68 -5.13
N ALA A 46 7.48 0.32 -4.48
CA ALA A 46 8.32 -0.80 -4.88
C ALA A 46 7.54 -2.12 -4.80
N LEU A 47 6.80 -2.33 -3.71
CA LEU A 47 5.96 -3.50 -3.54
C LEU A 47 4.83 -3.56 -4.58
N ALA A 48 4.16 -2.43 -4.83
CA ALA A 48 3.11 -2.37 -5.85
C ALA A 48 3.64 -2.69 -7.26
N LEU A 49 4.85 -2.24 -7.59
CA LEU A 49 5.53 -2.59 -8.85
C LEU A 49 5.87 -4.08 -8.91
N SER A 50 6.40 -4.65 -7.83
CA SER A 50 6.73 -6.09 -7.73
C SER A 50 5.50 -6.97 -7.93
N LEU A 51 4.39 -6.63 -7.26
CA LEU A 51 3.13 -7.36 -7.34
C LEU A 51 2.29 -7.01 -8.59
N ASN A 52 2.73 -6.02 -9.38
CA ASN A 52 1.96 -5.44 -10.49
C ASN A 52 0.51 -5.09 -10.08
N CYS A 53 0.34 -4.44 -8.94
CA CYS A 53 -0.96 -4.10 -8.36
C CYS A 53 -1.13 -2.59 -8.15
N ALA A 54 -2.38 -2.19 -7.87
CA ALA A 54 -2.69 -0.82 -7.50
C ALA A 54 -2.47 -0.61 -6.00
N ILE A 55 -2.15 0.63 -5.61
CA ILE A 55 -2.11 1.06 -4.21
C ILE A 55 -3.52 1.45 -3.78
N TRP A 56 -3.94 1.01 -2.60
CA TRP A 56 -5.13 1.52 -1.93
C TRP A 56 -4.71 2.57 -0.88
N SER A 57 -5.01 3.84 -1.13
CA SER A 57 -4.78 4.93 -0.18
C SER A 57 -5.72 6.10 -0.41
N ASN A 58 -6.11 6.77 0.67
CA ASN A 58 -6.85 8.04 0.61
C ASN A 58 -5.92 9.26 0.54
N ASP A 59 -4.60 9.07 0.57
CA ASP A 59 -3.66 10.15 0.35
C ASP A 59 -3.66 10.57 -1.14
N LYS A 60 -4.11 11.80 -1.37
CA LYS A 60 -4.19 12.42 -2.69
C LYS A 60 -2.80 12.70 -3.28
N ALA A 61 -1.76 12.83 -2.46
CA ALA A 61 -0.40 13.06 -2.93
C ALA A 61 0.10 11.88 -3.78
N LEU A 62 -0.26 10.64 -3.41
CA LEU A 62 0.15 9.44 -4.14
C LEU A 62 -0.40 9.36 -5.57
N LYS A 63 -1.49 10.09 -5.84
CA LYS A 63 -2.09 10.23 -7.18
C LYS A 63 -1.34 11.22 -8.09
N LYS A 64 -0.28 11.90 -7.62
CA LYS A 64 0.50 12.86 -8.43
C LYS A 64 1.48 12.22 -9.42
N GLN A 65 1.54 10.88 -9.44
CA GLN A 65 2.31 10.10 -10.41
C GLN A 65 1.37 9.19 -11.22
N ASP A 66 1.79 8.78 -12.41
CA ASP A 66 0.94 8.05 -13.37
C ASP A 66 1.37 6.59 -13.61
N VAL A 67 2.38 6.09 -12.88
CA VAL A 67 2.98 4.76 -13.10
C VAL A 67 2.23 3.67 -12.34
N VAL A 68 1.90 3.89 -11.07
CA VAL A 68 1.12 2.95 -10.25
C VAL A 68 -0.27 3.52 -10.05
N LYS A 69 -1.31 2.73 -10.33
CA LYS A 69 -2.69 3.16 -10.05
C LYS A 69 -2.91 3.28 -8.55
N VAL A 70 -3.55 4.35 -8.13
CA VAL A 70 -3.91 4.58 -6.72
C VAL A 70 -5.41 4.76 -6.63
N TYR A 71 -6.05 3.96 -5.79
CA TYR A 71 -7.48 4.04 -5.51
C TYR A 71 -7.72 4.46 -4.06
N SER A 72 -8.69 5.35 -3.89
CA SER A 72 -9.28 5.68 -2.59
C SER A 72 -10.25 4.60 -2.14
N THR A 73 -10.57 4.59 -0.85
CA THR A 73 -11.65 3.74 -0.30
C THR A 73 -12.95 3.98 -1.05
N GLU A 74 -13.23 5.23 -1.40
CA GLU A 74 -14.41 5.63 -2.14
C GLU A 74 -14.52 4.92 -3.50
N GLU A 75 -13.43 4.89 -4.26
CA GLU A 75 -13.37 4.25 -5.58
C GLU A 75 -13.50 2.73 -5.46
N ILE A 76 -12.82 2.11 -4.49
CA ILE A 76 -12.90 0.66 -4.26
C ILE A 76 -14.31 0.23 -3.89
N LEU A 77 -14.97 0.94 -2.97
CA LEU A 77 -16.37 0.64 -2.61
C LEU A 77 -17.31 0.78 -3.82
N GLY A 78 -17.04 1.74 -4.71
CA GLY A 78 -17.74 1.87 -5.99
C GLY A 78 -17.56 0.66 -6.89
N PHE A 79 -16.33 0.12 -7.01
CA PHE A 79 -16.08 -1.10 -7.80
C PHE A 79 -16.73 -2.35 -7.20
N LEU A 80 -16.89 -2.40 -5.88
CA LEU A 80 -17.53 -3.51 -5.16
C LEU A 80 -19.06 -3.41 -5.11
N GLY A 81 -19.66 -2.32 -5.60
CA GLY A 81 -21.11 -2.10 -5.54
C GLY A 81 -21.64 -1.86 -4.12
N LEU A 82 -20.79 -1.38 -3.21
CA LEU A 82 -21.13 -1.09 -1.80
C LEU A 82 -21.45 0.40 -1.58
N ARG A 83 -21.97 1.06 -2.61
CA ARG A 83 -22.35 2.48 -2.64
C ARG A 83 -23.83 2.67 -2.85
#